data_AF-A0A7S1E507-F1
#
_entry.id   AF-A0A7S1E507-F1
#
_cell.length_a   1.000
_cell.length_b   1.000
_cell.length_c   1.000
_cell.angle_alpha   90.00
_cell.angle_beta   90.00
_cell.angle_gamma   90.00
#
_symmetry.space_group_name_H-M   'P 1'
#
loop_
_entity.id
_entity.type
_entity.pdbx_description
1 polymer ?
#
loop_
_entity_poly.entity_id
_entity_poly.type
_entity_poly.pdbx_seq_one_letter_code
_entity_poly.pdbx_strand_id
1 'polypeptide(L)'
;WDAKKEVESKWKLGEAHRKRLELAFEVMDVDKNGVLDADERRRQRSILTGVLTDLGVGPKSLDCVRGSMTFDDILNKIEREREVTIKKQALDAADLGRLVAECVPGGCTEHPLEGLEAMSSEEVEKLCLGSVLPRVREGLARLQTDLMKMTRTRLDAVGDEKEAGNDKFAVDAIRVAQFGGLEDFHKGIADKIGLPNARLMEGMEAEHCRRSDSIDEFKPGNYNTITTSTTEWLVVTDVNKGQEASESPRRRVRPVDEVMTDDIVDKAKLREEEVIALMLYTGPMFHKYNAVLRGFPESTIESLHGNMYTTTIYCIVSGIIKLSNVMKLPENRTVYRGLGGLELPEAFVKTDEHGVRGGVEFAMMST
;
A
#
# COMPACT_ATOMS: atom_id res chain seq x y z
N TRP A 1 -13.63 -33.83 -23.64
CA TRP A 1 -12.38 -33.18 -23.23
C TRP A 1 -11.83 -33.98 -22.06
N ASP A 2 -11.14 -35.06 -22.40
CA ASP A 2 -10.31 -35.81 -21.48
C ASP A 2 -8.92 -35.20 -21.47
N ALA A 3 -8.56 -34.61 -20.33
CA ALA A 3 -7.22 -34.54 -19.77
C ALA A 3 -7.38 -33.84 -18.42
N LYS A 4 -7.69 -34.61 -17.37
CA LYS A 4 -7.44 -34.20 -15.99
C LYS A 4 -5.93 -34.03 -15.83
N LYS A 5 -5.41 -32.84 -16.17
CA LYS A 5 -4.27 -32.31 -15.45
C LYS A 5 -4.80 -31.99 -14.06
N GLU A 6 -4.38 -32.74 -13.05
CA GLU A 6 -4.41 -32.25 -11.67
C GLU A 6 -3.61 -30.95 -11.66
N VAL A 7 -4.30 -29.83 -11.85
CA VAL A 7 -3.76 -28.52 -11.58
C VAL A 7 -3.71 -28.46 -10.07
N GLU A 8 -2.51 -28.63 -9.49
CA GLU A 8 -2.29 -28.32 -8.09
C GLU A 8 -2.96 -26.96 -7.78
N SER A 9 -3.80 -26.94 -6.75
CA SER A 9 -4.52 -25.73 -6.35
C SER A 9 -3.52 -24.58 -6.18
N LYS A 10 -3.65 -23.52 -6.98
CA LYS A 10 -2.82 -22.31 -6.89
C LYS A 10 -3.05 -21.53 -5.57
N TRP A 11 -3.96 -21.99 -4.71
CA TRP A 11 -4.34 -21.35 -3.46
C TRP A 11 -3.66 -21.96 -2.23
N LYS A 12 -2.70 -22.86 -2.43
CA LYS A 12 -1.94 -23.49 -1.34
C LYS A 12 -1.27 -22.44 -0.44
N LEU A 13 -1.27 -22.68 0.86
CA LEU A 13 -0.52 -21.84 1.80
C LEU A 13 0.99 -21.95 1.52
N GLY A 14 1.68 -20.81 1.60
CA GLY A 14 3.14 -20.80 1.56
C GLY A 14 3.74 -21.56 2.75
N GLU A 15 4.97 -22.07 2.59
CA GLU A 15 5.63 -22.95 3.56
C GLU A 15 5.69 -22.35 4.98
N ALA A 16 5.93 -21.04 5.10
CA ALA A 16 5.96 -20.35 6.39
C ALA A 16 4.59 -20.32 7.10
N HIS A 17 3.51 -20.09 6.34
CA HIS A 17 2.14 -20.09 6.86
C HIS A 17 1.69 -21.50 7.24
N ARG A 18 2.08 -22.51 6.46
CA ARG A 18 1.82 -23.92 6.77
C ARG A 18 2.52 -24.33 8.08
N LYS A 19 3.81 -24.03 8.24
CA LYS A 19 4.56 -24.32 9.48
C LYS A 19 3.95 -23.67 10.72
N ARG A 20 3.45 -22.44 10.61
CA ARG A 20 2.75 -21.77 11.72
C ARG A 20 1.44 -22.45 12.09
N LEU A 21 0.67 -22.89 11.08
CA LEU A 21 -0.55 -23.65 11.31
C LEU A 21 -0.25 -25.01 11.94
N GLU A 22 0.82 -25.68 11.52
CA GLU A 22 1.30 -26.95 12.11
C GLU A 22 1.63 -26.76 13.60
N LEU A 23 2.43 -25.74 13.95
CA LEU A 23 2.75 -25.41 15.34
C LEU A 23 1.50 -25.10 16.18
N ALA A 24 0.54 -24.36 15.62
CA ALA A 24 -0.71 -24.07 16.30
C ALA A 24 -1.54 -25.34 16.52
N PHE A 25 -1.60 -26.23 15.53
CA PHE A 25 -2.28 -27.51 15.63
C PHE A 25 -1.69 -28.38 16.74
N GLU A 26 -0.35 -28.51 16.80
CA GLU A 26 0.34 -29.28 17.84
C GLU A 26 0.10 -28.75 19.26
N VAL A 27 -0.05 -27.43 19.42
CA VAL A 27 -0.37 -26.81 20.72
C VAL A 27 -1.84 -27.04 21.10
N MET A 28 -2.72 -27.14 20.11
CA MET A 28 -4.15 -27.31 20.29
C MET A 28 -4.57 -28.77 20.51
N ASP A 29 -3.87 -29.72 19.89
CA ASP A 29 -4.07 -31.18 20.02
C ASP A 29 -3.41 -31.66 21.33
N VAL A 30 -4.12 -31.47 22.44
CA VAL A 30 -3.58 -31.66 23.80
C VAL A 30 -3.38 -33.13 24.10
N ASP A 31 -4.28 -33.98 23.61
CA ASP A 31 -4.23 -35.43 23.81
C ASP A 31 -3.36 -36.16 22.76
N LYS A 32 -2.89 -35.43 21.73
CA LYS A 32 -2.01 -35.91 20.66
C LYS A 32 -2.64 -37.04 19.84
N ASN A 33 -3.95 -36.99 19.66
CA ASN A 33 -4.69 -37.99 18.89
C ASN A 33 -4.68 -37.68 17.37
N GLY A 34 -4.10 -36.55 16.95
CA GLY A 34 -4.01 -36.12 15.55
C GLY A 34 -5.28 -35.45 15.01
N VAL A 35 -6.25 -35.13 15.88
CA VAL A 35 -7.51 -34.47 15.53
C VAL A 35 -7.93 -33.44 16.58
N LEU A 36 -8.26 -32.23 16.16
CA LEU A 36 -8.82 -31.23 17.08
C LEU A 36 -10.30 -31.49 17.30
N ASP A 37 -10.71 -31.77 18.53
CA ASP A 37 -12.11 -31.93 18.90
C ASP A 37 -12.80 -30.58 19.24
N ALA A 38 -14.08 -30.63 19.60
CA ALA A 38 -14.86 -29.43 19.89
C ALA A 38 -14.42 -28.72 21.19
N ASP A 39 -13.91 -29.46 22.17
CA ASP A 39 -13.46 -28.94 23.46
C ASP A 39 -12.07 -28.32 23.34
N GLU A 40 -11.16 -28.95 22.60
CA GLU A 40 -9.84 -28.42 22.28
C GLU A 40 -9.91 -27.11 21.50
N ARG A 41 -10.73 -27.09 20.43
CA ARG A 41 -10.98 -25.85 19.66
C ARG A 41 -11.58 -24.75 20.51
N ARG A 42 -12.44 -25.09 21.47
CA ARG A 42 -13.06 -24.12 22.38
C ARG A 42 -12.05 -23.57 23.39
N ARG A 43 -11.22 -24.43 23.99
CA ARG A 43 -10.23 -24.05 25.00
C ARG A 43 -9.11 -23.18 24.43
N GLN A 44 -8.68 -23.46 23.19
CA GLN A 44 -7.59 -22.77 22.53
C GLN A 44 -8.07 -21.84 21.40
N ARG A 45 -9.30 -21.34 21.50
CA ARG A 45 -9.92 -20.49 20.47
C ARG A 45 -9.10 -19.25 20.13
N SER A 46 -8.43 -18.64 21.11
CA SER A 46 -7.58 -17.46 20.92
C SER A 46 -6.39 -17.72 20.01
N ILE A 47 -5.74 -18.90 20.14
CA ILE A 47 -4.62 -19.32 19.29
C ILE A 47 -5.11 -19.47 17.84
N LEU A 48 -6.23 -20.19 17.66
CA LEU A 48 -6.83 -20.39 16.34
C LEU A 48 -7.27 -19.07 15.69
N THR A 49 -7.91 -18.18 16.45
CA THR A 49 -8.31 -16.86 15.99
C THR A 49 -7.11 -16.00 15.59
N GLY A 50 -6.01 -16.03 16.35
CA GLY A 50 -4.79 -15.31 16.01
C GLY A 50 -4.19 -15.78 14.68
N VAL A 51 -4.05 -17.10 14.51
CA VAL A 51 -3.53 -17.69 13.26
C VAL A 51 -4.45 -17.40 12.07
N LEU A 52 -5.77 -17.50 12.23
CA LEU A 52 -6.71 -17.17 11.15
C LEU A 52 -6.61 -15.70 10.74
N THR A 53 -6.49 -14.79 11.72
CA THR A 53 -6.36 -13.35 11.47
C THR A 53 -5.07 -13.04 10.70
N ASP A 54 -3.94 -13.61 11.11
CA ASP A 54 -2.65 -13.49 10.43
C ASP A 54 -2.70 -14.00 8.97
N LEU A 55 -3.52 -15.02 8.72
CA LEU A 55 -3.72 -15.60 7.39
C LEU A 55 -4.75 -14.86 6.53
N GLY A 56 -5.36 -13.79 7.05
CA GLY A 56 -6.41 -13.02 6.37
C GLY A 56 -7.73 -13.78 6.25
N VAL A 57 -8.00 -14.73 7.15
CA VAL A 57 -9.23 -15.52 7.20
C VAL A 57 -10.09 -15.05 8.37
N GLY A 58 -11.40 -15.00 8.16
CA GLY A 58 -12.34 -14.56 9.19
C GLY A 58 -12.25 -15.42 10.46
N PRO A 59 -12.30 -14.81 11.66
CA PRO A 59 -12.10 -15.52 12.93
C PRO A 59 -13.19 -16.56 13.24
N LYS A 60 -14.32 -16.51 12.51
CA LYS A 60 -15.45 -17.44 12.62
C LYS A 60 -15.49 -18.49 11.51
N SER A 61 -14.54 -18.51 10.59
CA SER A 61 -14.55 -19.43 9.42
C SER A 61 -14.52 -20.91 9.82
N LEU A 62 -14.09 -21.23 11.04
CA LEU A 62 -14.08 -22.59 11.59
C LEU A 62 -15.20 -22.87 12.62
N ASP A 63 -16.02 -21.87 12.98
CA ASP A 63 -17.08 -22.01 13.99
C ASP A 63 -18.24 -22.91 13.54
N CYS A 64 -18.38 -23.13 12.22
CA CYS A 64 -19.47 -23.92 11.63
C CYS A 64 -19.18 -25.43 11.52
N VAL A 65 -17.99 -25.89 11.91
CA VAL A 65 -17.61 -27.31 11.76
C VAL A 65 -18.08 -28.15 12.95
N ARG A 66 -18.91 -29.15 12.66
CA ARG A 66 -19.36 -30.17 13.61
C ARG A 66 -18.42 -31.39 13.53
N GLY A 67 -17.84 -31.81 14.66
CA GLY A 67 -16.96 -32.98 14.75
C GLY A 67 -15.48 -32.65 14.98
N SER A 68 -14.64 -33.67 15.06
CA SER A 68 -13.17 -33.56 15.13
C SER A 68 -12.58 -33.29 13.73
N MET A 69 -11.43 -32.62 13.66
CA MET A 69 -10.77 -32.28 12.39
C MET A 69 -9.29 -32.67 12.41
N THR A 70 -8.81 -33.32 11.36
CA THR A 70 -7.36 -33.51 11.16
C THR A 70 -6.69 -32.19 10.76
N PHE A 71 -5.36 -32.16 10.81
CA PHE A 71 -4.59 -31.03 10.30
C PHE A 71 -4.91 -30.73 8.82
N ASP A 72 -4.99 -31.76 7.98
CA ASP A 72 -5.29 -31.61 6.56
C ASP A 72 -6.71 -31.06 6.32
N ASP A 73 -7.69 -31.44 7.14
CA ASP A 73 -9.04 -30.87 7.07
C ASP A 73 -9.05 -29.37 7.37
N ILE A 74 -8.27 -28.94 8.37
CA ILE A 74 -8.14 -27.54 8.76
C ILE A 74 -7.40 -26.76 7.67
N LEU A 75 -6.30 -27.31 7.15
CA LEU A 75 -5.52 -26.70 6.09
C LEU A 75 -6.37 -26.47 4.83
N ASN A 76 -7.05 -27.51 4.35
CA ASN A 76 -7.92 -27.42 3.17
C ASN A 76 -9.04 -26.38 3.37
N LYS A 77 -9.61 -26.33 4.58
CA LYS A 77 -10.67 -25.36 4.89
C LYS A 77 -10.14 -23.93 4.93
N ILE A 78 -8.97 -23.70 5.52
CA ILE A 78 -8.32 -22.38 5.55
C ILE A 78 -7.96 -21.92 4.13
N GLU A 79 -7.38 -22.79 3.31
CA GLU A 79 -7.07 -22.49 1.91
C GLU A 79 -8.33 -22.10 1.13
N ARG A 80 -9.43 -22.84 1.35
CA ARG A 80 -10.72 -22.55 0.73
C ARG A 80 -11.32 -21.22 1.18
N GLU A 81 -11.31 -20.95 2.48
CA GLU A 81 -11.83 -19.70 3.05
C GLU A 81 -11.01 -18.49 2.60
N ARG A 82 -9.68 -18.64 2.51
CA ARG A 82 -8.78 -17.64 1.97
C ARG A 82 -9.05 -17.37 0.49
N GLU A 83 -9.22 -18.42 -0.32
CA GLU A 83 -9.63 -18.29 -1.73
C GLU A 83 -10.94 -17.50 -1.85
N VAL A 84 -11.96 -17.86 -1.06
CA VAL A 84 -13.27 -17.18 -1.07
C VAL A 84 -13.13 -15.72 -0.64
N THR A 85 -12.34 -15.44 0.39
CA THR A 85 -12.13 -14.08 0.90
C THR A 85 -11.45 -13.20 -0.14
N ILE A 86 -10.39 -13.69 -0.79
CA ILE A 86 -9.68 -12.96 -1.84
C ILE A 86 -10.58 -12.73 -3.05
N LYS A 87 -11.38 -13.74 -3.45
CA LYS A 87 -12.37 -13.58 -4.52
C LYS A 87 -13.45 -12.55 -4.18
N LYS A 88 -13.92 -12.54 -2.94
CA LYS A 88 -14.90 -11.57 -2.45
C LYS A 88 -14.33 -10.15 -2.56
N GLN A 89 -13.11 -9.92 -2.06
CA GLN A 89 -12.42 -8.64 -2.17
C GLN A 89 -12.26 -8.20 -3.63
N ALA A 90 -11.89 -9.12 -4.53
CA ALA A 90 -11.79 -8.81 -5.96
C ALA A 90 -13.15 -8.47 -6.60
N LEU A 91 -14.24 -9.07 -6.09
CA LEU A 91 -15.60 -8.79 -6.54
C LEU A 91 -16.19 -7.51 -5.94
N ASP A 92 -15.66 -6.99 -4.82
CA ASP A 92 -16.10 -5.72 -4.23
C ASP A 92 -15.94 -4.55 -5.22
N ALA A 93 -14.97 -4.63 -6.13
CA ALA A 93 -14.81 -3.66 -7.23
C ALA A 93 -16.02 -3.60 -8.20
N ALA A 94 -16.82 -4.66 -8.29
CA ALA A 94 -18.06 -4.68 -9.07
C ALA A 94 -19.28 -4.15 -8.30
N ASP A 95 -19.12 -3.81 -7.01
CA ASP A 95 -20.15 -3.28 -6.11
C ASP A 95 -21.48 -4.06 -6.20
N LEU A 96 -21.37 -5.39 -6.25
CA LEU A 96 -22.54 -6.27 -6.46
C LEU A 96 -23.57 -6.11 -5.34
N GLY A 97 -23.12 -5.83 -4.12
CA GLY A 97 -24.00 -5.59 -2.96
C GLY A 97 -24.90 -4.38 -3.18
N ARG A 98 -24.35 -3.25 -3.66
CA ARG A 98 -25.16 -2.08 -4.02
C ARG A 98 -26.11 -2.35 -5.17
N LEU A 99 -25.64 -3.03 -6.22
CA LEU A 99 -26.47 -3.35 -7.39
C LEU A 99 -27.71 -4.19 -7.01
N VAL A 100 -27.53 -5.13 -6.09
CA VAL A 100 -28.63 -5.91 -5.51
C VAL A 100 -29.51 -5.02 -4.63
N ALA A 101 -28.93 -4.20 -3.76
CA ALA A 101 -29.66 -3.32 -2.85
C ALA A 101 -30.55 -2.30 -3.60
N GLU A 102 -30.09 -1.75 -4.72
CA GLU A 102 -30.86 -0.84 -5.59
C GLU A 102 -32.09 -1.52 -6.21
N CYS A 103 -32.12 -2.86 -6.25
CA CYS A 103 -33.26 -3.62 -6.75
C CYS A 103 -34.27 -3.96 -5.66
N VAL A 104 -33.89 -3.87 -4.38
CA VAL A 104 -34.79 -4.19 -3.27
C VAL A 104 -35.83 -3.08 -3.11
N PRO A 105 -37.14 -3.38 -3.21
CA PRO A 105 -38.18 -2.38 -3.01
C PRO A 105 -38.34 -2.05 -1.52
N GLY A 106 -38.84 -0.84 -1.23
CA GLY A 106 -39.28 -0.45 0.11
C GLY A 106 -38.16 -0.29 1.15
N GLY A 107 -38.54 -0.37 2.43
CA GLY A 107 -37.65 -0.24 3.58
C GLY A 107 -37.61 1.16 4.20
N CYS A 108 -37.14 1.20 5.45
CA CYS A 108 -36.87 2.42 6.20
C CYS A 108 -35.57 2.28 7.01
N THR A 109 -35.17 3.31 7.76
CA THR A 109 -33.93 3.29 8.54
C THR A 109 -33.89 2.16 9.58
N GLU A 110 -35.03 1.79 10.16
CA GLU A 110 -35.13 0.73 11.16
C GLU A 110 -35.31 -0.66 10.52
N HIS A 111 -35.92 -0.72 9.33
CA HIS A 111 -36.20 -1.96 8.59
C HIS A 111 -35.79 -1.82 7.11
N PRO A 112 -34.49 -1.83 6.78
CA PRO A 112 -34.00 -1.51 5.44
C PRO A 112 -34.38 -2.54 4.36
N LEU A 113 -34.80 -3.74 4.77
CA LEU A 113 -35.19 -4.85 3.88
C LEU A 113 -36.68 -5.21 4.02
N GLU A 114 -37.50 -4.36 4.62
CA GLU A 114 -38.93 -4.60 4.85
C GLU A 114 -39.67 -4.99 3.56
N GLY A 115 -39.32 -4.38 2.44
CA GLY A 115 -39.96 -4.73 1.17
C GLY A 115 -39.55 -6.09 0.61
N LEU A 116 -38.45 -6.71 1.05
CA LEU A 116 -38.20 -8.14 0.80
C LEU A 116 -38.97 -9.02 1.78
N GLU A 117 -39.09 -8.60 3.04
CA GLU A 117 -39.82 -9.34 4.09
C GLU A 117 -41.31 -9.51 3.73
N ALA A 118 -41.90 -8.51 3.07
CA ALA A 118 -43.29 -8.52 2.64
C ALA A 118 -43.56 -9.35 1.36
N MET A 119 -42.53 -9.86 0.68
CA MET A 119 -42.67 -10.59 -0.60
C MET A 119 -42.83 -12.10 -0.40
N SER A 120 -43.68 -12.71 -1.22
CA SER A 120 -43.74 -14.17 -1.38
C SER A 120 -42.50 -14.71 -2.11
N SER A 121 -42.23 -16.01 -1.96
CA SER A 121 -41.11 -16.67 -2.66
C SER A 121 -41.16 -16.50 -4.19
N GLU A 122 -42.36 -16.50 -4.78
CA GLU A 122 -42.57 -16.29 -6.22
C GLU A 122 -42.24 -14.85 -6.65
N GLU A 123 -42.57 -13.86 -5.82
CA GLU A 123 -42.23 -12.47 -6.06
C GLU A 123 -40.73 -12.21 -5.92
N VAL A 124 -40.06 -12.86 -4.96
CA VAL A 124 -38.60 -12.82 -4.81
C VAL A 124 -37.91 -13.43 -6.03
N GLU A 125 -38.40 -14.56 -6.54
CA GLU A 125 -37.85 -15.18 -7.75
C GLU A 125 -38.01 -14.25 -8.97
N LYS A 126 -39.19 -13.63 -9.12
CA LYS A 126 -39.44 -12.64 -10.18
C LYS A 126 -38.53 -11.42 -10.07
N LEU A 127 -38.28 -10.92 -8.86
CA LEU A 127 -37.34 -9.84 -8.61
C LEU A 127 -35.91 -10.21 -8.99
N CYS A 128 -35.48 -11.41 -8.58
CA CYS A 128 -34.16 -11.95 -8.90
C CYS A 128 -33.94 -12.05 -10.41
N LEU A 129 -34.87 -12.65 -11.14
CA LEU A 129 -34.76 -12.85 -12.59
C LEU A 129 -34.93 -11.55 -13.38
N GLY A 130 -35.88 -10.70 -12.96
CA GLY A 130 -36.27 -9.50 -13.72
C GLY A 130 -35.38 -8.28 -13.48
N SER A 131 -34.87 -8.10 -12.27
CA SER A 131 -34.17 -6.86 -11.87
C SER A 131 -32.75 -7.12 -11.39
N VAL A 132 -32.56 -8.09 -10.48
CA VAL A 132 -31.23 -8.36 -9.89
C VAL A 132 -30.27 -8.96 -10.90
N LEU A 133 -30.68 -10.02 -11.61
CA LEU A 133 -29.82 -10.75 -12.54
C LEU A 133 -29.28 -9.85 -13.67
N PRO A 134 -30.09 -9.00 -14.33
CA PRO A 134 -29.57 -8.03 -15.30
C PRO A 134 -28.53 -7.08 -14.72
N ARG A 135 -28.77 -6.53 -13.52
CA ARG A 135 -27.85 -5.59 -12.85
C ARG A 135 -26.53 -6.25 -12.46
N VAL A 136 -26.59 -7.43 -11.87
CA VAL A 136 -25.40 -8.22 -11.52
C VAL A 136 -24.62 -8.60 -12.77
N ARG A 137 -25.30 -9.04 -13.84
CA ARG A 137 -24.66 -9.33 -15.13
C ARG A 137 -23.93 -8.12 -15.68
N GLU A 138 -24.53 -6.94 -15.63
CA GLU A 138 -23.90 -5.70 -16.08
C GLU A 138 -22.64 -5.36 -15.26
N GLY A 139 -22.73 -5.45 -13.93
CA GLY A 139 -21.58 -5.26 -13.02
C GLY A 139 -20.43 -6.21 -13.31
N LEU A 140 -20.73 -7.50 -13.48
CA LEU A 140 -19.73 -8.52 -13.81
C LEU A 140 -19.14 -8.32 -15.21
N ALA A 141 -19.93 -7.88 -16.20
CA ALA A 141 -19.44 -7.60 -17.54
C ALA A 141 -18.47 -6.40 -17.55
N ARG A 142 -18.75 -5.36 -16.74
CA ARG A 142 -17.83 -4.23 -16.54
C ARG A 142 -16.51 -4.72 -15.92
N LEU A 143 -16.60 -5.45 -14.81
CA LEU A 143 -15.42 -6.01 -14.14
C LEU A 143 -14.61 -6.90 -15.09
N GLN A 144 -15.26 -7.77 -15.87
CA GLN A 144 -14.61 -8.62 -16.86
C GLN A 144 -13.88 -7.78 -17.93
N THR A 145 -14.52 -6.73 -18.43
CA THR A 145 -13.93 -5.83 -19.41
C THR A 145 -12.70 -5.12 -18.85
N ASP A 146 -12.76 -4.66 -17.60
CA ASP A 146 -11.64 -3.98 -16.96
C ASP A 146 -10.48 -4.93 -16.67
N LEU A 147 -10.77 -6.16 -16.21
CA LEU A 147 -9.77 -7.22 -16.07
C LEU A 147 -9.13 -7.59 -17.41
N MET A 148 -9.90 -7.67 -18.50
CA MET A 148 -9.37 -7.92 -19.84
C MET A 148 -8.51 -6.76 -20.34
N LYS A 149 -8.91 -5.50 -20.10
CA LYS A 149 -8.09 -4.32 -20.41
C LYS A 149 -6.78 -4.35 -19.63
N MET A 150 -6.82 -4.58 -18.32
CA MET A 150 -5.63 -4.68 -17.49
C MET A 150 -4.71 -5.82 -17.95
N THR A 151 -5.28 -6.97 -18.30
CA THR A 151 -4.51 -8.12 -18.81
C THR A 151 -3.91 -7.81 -20.18
N ARG A 152 -4.66 -7.12 -21.05
CA ARG A 152 -4.18 -6.71 -22.38
C ARG A 152 -3.11 -5.64 -22.28
N THR A 153 -3.27 -4.60 -21.46
CA THR A 153 -2.22 -3.62 -21.15
C THR A 153 -0.98 -4.30 -20.58
N ARG A 154 -1.16 -5.33 -19.74
CA ARG A 154 -0.04 -6.11 -19.17
C ARG A 154 0.63 -7.03 -20.21
N LEU A 155 -0.09 -7.50 -21.24
CA LEU A 155 0.46 -8.30 -22.34
C LEU A 155 1.08 -7.43 -23.44
N ASP A 156 0.49 -6.27 -23.74
CA ASP A 156 1.03 -5.26 -24.65
C ASP A 156 2.35 -4.69 -24.07
N ALA A 157 2.45 -4.53 -22.75
CA ALA A 157 3.70 -4.22 -22.04
C ALA A 157 4.75 -5.36 -22.03
N VAL A 158 4.36 -6.58 -22.42
CA VAL A 158 5.27 -7.74 -22.56
C VAL A 158 5.64 -7.97 -24.04
N GLY A 159 4.84 -7.48 -24.99
CA GLY A 159 5.09 -7.56 -26.43
C GLY A 159 6.03 -6.47 -26.97
N ASP A 160 6.14 -5.34 -26.28
CA ASP A 160 7.22 -4.36 -26.45
C ASP A 160 8.19 -4.52 -25.26
N GLU A 161 9.27 -5.27 -25.45
CA GLU A 161 10.29 -5.38 -24.40
C GLU A 161 10.91 -4.02 -24.10
N LYS A 162 10.67 -3.58 -22.86
CA LYS A 162 11.35 -2.54 -22.06
C LYS A 162 10.75 -1.13 -22.07
N GLU A 163 9.46 -1.01 -21.75
CA GLU A 163 8.98 0.16 -21.01
C GLU A 163 8.41 -0.26 -19.64
N ALA A 164 9.19 0.02 -18.59
CA ALA A 164 8.87 -0.33 -17.22
C ALA A 164 7.56 0.33 -16.77
N GLY A 165 6.58 -0.52 -16.48
CA GLY A 165 5.40 -0.15 -15.71
C GLY A 165 5.81 0.35 -14.33
N ASN A 166 5.02 1.27 -13.79
CA ASN A 166 5.22 1.91 -12.51
C ASN A 166 5.05 0.90 -11.36
N ASP A 167 6.12 0.18 -11.01
CA ASP A 167 6.15 -0.86 -9.98
C ASP A 167 5.77 -0.36 -8.59
N LYS A 168 5.73 0.97 -8.37
CA LYS A 168 5.24 1.61 -7.14
C LYS A 168 3.82 1.17 -6.74
N PHE A 169 3.01 0.72 -7.70
CA PHE A 169 1.63 0.27 -7.47
C PHE A 169 1.43 -1.22 -7.77
N ALA A 170 2.50 -1.96 -8.08
CA ALA A 170 2.43 -3.39 -8.33
C ALA A 170 2.19 -4.16 -7.01
N VAL A 171 1.22 -5.06 -7.03
CA VAL A 171 0.70 -5.75 -5.84
C VAL A 171 1.33 -7.14 -5.73
N ASP A 172 2.21 -7.34 -4.75
CA ASP A 172 2.70 -8.68 -4.36
C ASP A 172 2.15 -9.16 -2.99
N ALA A 173 1.65 -8.24 -2.14
CA ALA A 173 0.90 -8.54 -0.91
C ALA A 173 0.16 -7.28 -0.41
N ILE A 174 -1.09 -7.43 0.07
CA ILE A 174 -1.81 -6.34 0.75
C ILE A 174 -1.19 -6.16 2.14
N ARG A 175 -0.63 -4.98 2.43
CA ARG A 175 -0.09 -4.62 3.76
C ARG A 175 -0.89 -3.47 4.34
N VAL A 176 -1.09 -3.43 5.65
CA VAL A 176 -1.73 -2.25 6.28
C VAL A 176 -0.78 -1.06 6.21
N ALA A 177 -1.23 0.07 5.67
CA ALA A 177 -0.44 1.29 5.57
C ALA A 177 -0.13 1.86 6.96
N GLN A 178 1.08 2.36 7.19
CA GLN A 178 1.47 2.93 8.48
C GLN A 178 1.27 4.45 8.49
N PHE A 179 0.50 4.94 9.47
CA PHE A 179 0.25 6.36 9.72
C PHE A 179 0.44 6.67 11.20
N GLY A 180 0.86 7.89 11.49
CA GLY A 180 1.00 8.39 12.86
C GLY A 180 -0.31 8.86 13.46
N GLY A 181 -0.32 8.99 14.78
CA GLY A 181 -1.40 9.59 15.56
C GLY A 181 -1.19 11.09 15.79
N LEU A 182 -2.11 11.70 16.54
CA LEU A 182 -2.04 13.13 16.87
C LEU A 182 -0.78 13.50 17.67
N GLU A 183 -0.26 12.59 18.49
CA GLU A 183 1.01 12.80 19.20
C GLU A 183 2.18 13.02 18.25
N ASP A 184 2.24 12.25 17.15
CA ASP A 184 3.31 12.36 16.15
C ASP A 184 3.28 13.70 15.43
N PHE A 185 2.07 14.23 15.20
CA PHE A 185 1.88 15.58 14.69
C PHE A 185 2.48 16.65 15.62
N HIS A 186 2.28 16.50 16.94
CA HIS A 186 2.77 17.48 17.91
C HIS A 186 4.27 17.39 18.19
N LYS A 187 4.86 16.18 18.17
CA LYS A 187 6.31 15.96 18.36
C LYS A 187 7.12 16.54 17.19
N GLY A 188 6.57 16.48 15.98
CA GLY A 188 7.19 17.01 14.77
C GLY A 188 8.43 16.22 14.33
N ILE A 189 9.11 16.72 13.30
CA ILE A 189 10.21 15.97 12.65
C ILE A 189 11.45 15.84 13.56
N ALA A 190 11.66 16.75 14.50
CA ALA A 190 12.85 16.79 15.34
C ALA A 190 12.97 15.57 16.25
N ASP A 191 11.85 15.08 16.77
CA ASP A 191 11.82 13.85 17.57
C ASP A 191 12.18 12.62 16.74
N LYS A 192 11.84 12.66 15.43
CA LYS A 192 12.00 11.52 14.54
C LYS A 192 13.39 11.38 13.94
N ILE A 193 13.99 12.49 13.52
CA ILE A 193 15.27 12.48 12.78
C ILE A 193 16.37 13.31 13.46
N GLY A 194 16.09 13.90 14.63
CA GLY A 194 17.02 14.75 15.35
C GLY A 194 17.08 16.17 14.78
N LEU A 195 18.15 16.89 15.14
CA LEU A 195 18.42 18.26 14.67
C LEU A 195 19.39 18.24 13.48
N PRO A 196 19.25 19.17 12.52
CA PRO A 196 20.12 19.23 11.36
C PRO A 196 21.52 19.75 11.72
N ASN A 197 22.50 19.51 10.85
CA ASN A 197 23.80 20.15 10.96
C ASN A 197 23.67 21.67 10.76
N ALA A 198 24.32 22.47 11.61
CA ALA A 198 24.32 23.93 11.48
C ALA A 198 24.94 24.42 10.15
N ARG A 199 25.88 23.65 9.59
CA ARG A 199 26.46 23.87 8.26
C ARG A 199 25.72 23.01 7.25
N LEU A 200 24.63 23.54 6.72
CA LEU A 200 23.68 22.79 5.90
C LEU A 200 24.35 22.08 4.72
N MET A 201 25.10 22.80 3.88
CA MET A 201 25.74 22.22 2.70
C MET A 201 26.72 21.09 3.07
N GLU A 202 27.60 21.32 4.05
CA GLU A 202 28.55 20.30 4.54
C GLU A 202 27.82 19.08 5.12
N GLY A 203 26.72 19.30 5.84
CA GLY A 203 25.90 18.25 6.42
C GLY A 203 25.22 17.40 5.35
N MET A 204 24.61 18.04 4.36
CA MET A 204 23.98 17.36 3.23
C MET A 204 25.00 16.57 2.40
N GLU A 205 26.15 17.16 2.08
CA GLU A 205 27.22 16.46 1.35
C GLU A 205 27.72 15.24 2.15
N ALA A 206 27.94 15.39 3.45
CA ALA A 206 28.39 14.30 4.31
C ALA A 206 27.36 13.16 4.39
N GLU A 207 26.07 13.50 4.52
CA GLU A 207 24.95 12.54 4.49
C GLU A 207 24.94 11.73 3.19
N HIS A 208 25.32 12.34 2.07
CA HIS A 208 25.23 11.69 0.77
C HIS A 208 26.49 10.93 0.35
N CYS A 209 27.66 11.46 0.69
CA CYS A 209 28.94 11.04 0.12
C CYS A 209 29.89 10.35 1.12
N ARG A 210 29.61 10.42 2.43
CA ARG A 210 30.55 9.96 3.48
C ARG A 210 29.94 8.94 4.46
N ARG A 211 28.66 8.59 4.31
CA ARG A 211 27.98 7.59 5.14
C ARG A 211 28.15 6.20 4.55
N SER A 212 27.85 5.18 5.36
CA SER A 212 28.05 3.79 4.94
C SER A 212 27.19 3.40 3.73
N ASP A 213 26.01 3.99 3.59
CA ASP A 213 25.09 3.73 2.47
C ASP A 213 25.33 4.62 1.24
N SER A 214 26.40 5.43 1.26
CA SER A 214 26.70 6.42 0.22
C SER A 214 26.99 5.79 -1.15
N ILE A 215 27.54 4.56 -1.16
CA ILE A 215 27.91 3.81 -2.37
C ILE A 215 26.98 2.62 -2.63
N ASP A 216 25.99 2.40 -1.77
CA ASP A 216 25.06 1.29 -1.94
C ASP A 216 24.08 1.60 -3.06
N GLU A 217 24.00 0.68 -4.01
CA GLU A 217 23.09 0.76 -5.13
C GLU A 217 21.65 0.59 -4.68
N PHE A 218 20.77 1.44 -5.18
CA PHE A 218 19.34 1.31 -5.01
C PHE A 218 18.61 1.66 -6.31
N LYS A 219 17.42 1.07 -6.48
CA LYS A 219 16.51 1.34 -7.60
C LYS A 219 15.18 1.85 -7.06
N PRO A 220 14.85 3.14 -7.21
CA PRO A 220 13.56 3.66 -6.77
C PRO A 220 12.46 3.27 -7.77
N GLY A 221 11.27 2.87 -7.29
CA GLY A 221 10.20 2.30 -8.13
C GLY A 221 9.63 3.19 -9.24
N ASN A 222 9.93 4.50 -9.22
CA ASN A 222 9.51 5.46 -10.25
C ASN A 222 10.60 5.74 -11.32
N TYR A 223 11.80 5.19 -11.14
CA TYR A 223 12.91 5.40 -12.08
C TYR A 223 13.45 4.05 -12.57
N ASN A 224 13.93 4.04 -13.82
CA ASN A 224 14.62 2.89 -14.39
C ASN A 224 16.13 2.90 -14.15
N THR A 225 16.59 3.78 -13.26
CA THR A 225 18.01 3.99 -12.96
C THR A 225 18.37 3.27 -11.66
N ILE A 226 19.44 2.48 -11.71
CA ILE A 226 20.16 2.04 -10.51
C ILE A 226 21.17 3.13 -10.20
N THR A 227 21.16 3.63 -8.97
CA THR A 227 22.01 4.75 -8.57
C THR A 227 22.48 4.60 -7.14
N THR A 228 23.35 5.49 -6.70
CA THR A 228 23.83 5.59 -5.32
C THR A 228 23.54 6.98 -4.78
N SER A 229 23.57 7.12 -3.46
CA SER A 229 23.41 8.42 -2.82
C SER A 229 24.49 9.42 -3.27
N THR A 230 25.74 8.96 -3.41
CA THR A 230 26.85 9.80 -3.90
C THR A 230 26.64 10.22 -5.36
N THR A 231 26.18 9.29 -6.21
CA THR A 231 25.90 9.60 -7.61
C THR A 231 24.83 10.67 -7.73
N GLU A 232 23.72 10.53 -6.99
CA GLU A 232 22.62 11.49 -7.05
C GLU A 232 22.99 12.88 -6.51
N TRP A 233 23.84 12.94 -5.48
CA TRP A 233 24.44 14.20 -5.04
C TRP A 233 25.21 14.88 -6.19
N LEU A 234 26.13 14.16 -6.82
CA LEU A 234 26.92 14.68 -7.93
C LEU A 234 26.06 15.08 -9.13
N VAL A 235 25.00 14.33 -9.44
CA VAL A 235 24.08 14.67 -10.53
C VAL A 235 23.43 16.03 -10.33
N VAL A 236 23.18 16.44 -9.07
CA VAL A 236 22.62 17.75 -8.76
C VAL A 236 23.71 18.82 -8.67
N THR A 237 24.87 18.52 -8.08
CA THR A 237 25.90 19.53 -7.78
C THR A 237 26.96 19.71 -8.87
N ASP A 238 27.10 18.77 -9.80
CA ASP A 238 28.04 18.83 -10.93
C ASP A 238 27.27 18.84 -12.26
N VAL A 239 27.46 19.92 -13.02
CA VAL A 239 26.77 20.15 -14.30
C VAL A 239 27.00 19.02 -15.31
N ASN A 240 28.22 18.47 -15.38
CA ASN A 240 28.54 17.39 -16.32
C ASN A 240 27.82 16.10 -15.92
N LYS A 241 27.79 15.80 -14.62
CA LYS A 241 27.04 14.64 -14.10
C LYS A 241 25.53 14.80 -14.28
N GLY A 242 25.01 16.01 -14.10
CA GLY A 242 23.62 16.34 -14.41
C GLY A 242 23.25 16.09 -15.88
N GLN A 243 24.13 16.48 -16.80
CA GLN A 243 23.94 16.24 -18.23
C GLN A 243 24.02 14.75 -18.58
N GLU A 244 25.00 14.02 -18.04
CA GLU A 244 25.15 12.57 -18.24
C GLU A 244 23.92 11.79 -17.75
N ALA A 245 23.35 12.18 -16.60
CA ALA A 245 22.17 11.52 -16.01
C ALA A 245 20.83 11.95 -16.64
N SER A 246 20.83 12.93 -17.56
CA SER A 246 19.61 13.38 -18.22
C SER A 246 19.21 12.43 -19.35
N GLU A 247 18.29 11.51 -19.06
CA GLU A 247 17.70 10.58 -20.03
C GLU A 247 16.41 11.16 -20.64
N SER A 248 16.48 11.77 -21.83
CA SER A 248 15.27 12.23 -22.54
C SER A 248 14.38 11.04 -22.96
N PRO A 249 13.05 11.05 -22.74
CA PRO A 249 12.23 12.14 -22.18
C PRO A 249 11.97 12.03 -20.65
N ARG A 250 12.55 11.04 -19.97
CA ARG A 250 12.11 10.58 -18.65
C ARG A 250 12.76 11.32 -17.48
N ARG A 251 14.01 11.77 -17.63
CA ARG A 251 14.75 12.51 -16.61
C ARG A 251 15.47 13.68 -17.26
N ARG A 252 15.16 14.90 -16.82
CA ARG A 252 15.88 16.11 -17.21
C ARG A 252 16.39 16.80 -15.97
N VAL A 253 17.70 16.79 -15.77
CA VAL A 253 18.34 17.46 -14.64
C VAL A 253 18.76 18.85 -15.11
N ARG A 254 18.16 19.89 -14.53
CA ARG A 254 18.59 21.28 -14.74
C ARG A 254 19.77 21.56 -13.81
N PRO A 255 20.82 22.29 -14.24
CA PRO A 255 21.86 22.77 -13.34
C PRO A 255 21.28 23.60 -12.20
N VAL A 256 21.82 23.47 -10.97
CA VAL A 256 21.37 24.25 -9.81
C VAL A 256 21.42 25.75 -10.11
N ASP A 257 22.51 26.23 -10.70
CA ASP A 257 22.65 27.65 -11.09
C ASP A 257 21.53 28.13 -12.01
N GLU A 258 21.04 27.28 -12.92
CA GLU A 258 19.92 27.61 -13.79
C GLU A 258 18.61 27.70 -12.97
N VAL A 259 18.35 26.71 -12.11
CA VAL A 259 17.15 26.69 -11.26
C VAL A 259 17.14 27.87 -10.29
N MET A 260 18.30 28.27 -9.77
CA MET A 260 18.44 29.43 -8.88
C MET A 260 18.03 30.76 -9.53
N THR A 261 17.99 30.83 -10.87
CA THR A 261 17.50 32.01 -11.59
C THR A 261 15.98 32.06 -11.76
N ASP A 262 15.26 31.00 -11.42
CA ASP A 262 13.80 30.98 -11.56
C ASP A 262 13.14 32.01 -10.62
N ASP A 263 12.21 32.81 -11.15
CA ASP A 263 11.44 33.81 -10.38
C ASP A 263 10.85 33.28 -9.07
N ILE A 264 10.48 32.00 -9.04
CA ILE A 264 9.86 31.38 -7.87
C ILE A 264 10.85 31.19 -6.73
N VAL A 265 12.13 30.93 -7.03
CA VAL A 265 13.22 30.79 -6.05
C VAL A 265 13.44 32.13 -5.36
N ASP A 266 13.52 33.22 -6.12
CA ASP A 266 13.67 34.57 -5.59
C ASP A 266 12.46 34.99 -4.74
N LYS A 267 11.24 34.82 -5.28
CA LYS A 267 9.99 35.14 -4.55
C LYS A 267 9.88 34.39 -3.22
N ALA A 268 10.19 33.09 -3.22
CA ALA A 268 10.15 32.25 -2.03
C ALA A 268 11.36 32.46 -1.10
N LYS A 269 12.40 33.17 -1.55
CA LYS A 269 13.69 33.36 -0.85
C LYS A 269 14.32 32.02 -0.48
N LEU A 270 14.34 31.11 -1.44
CA LEU A 270 15.01 29.83 -1.29
C LEU A 270 16.52 30.04 -1.27
N ARG A 271 17.19 29.29 -0.41
CA ARG A 271 18.65 29.16 -0.40
C ARG A 271 19.06 28.04 -1.34
N GLU A 272 20.31 28.08 -1.77
CA GLU A 272 20.90 27.04 -2.62
C GLU A 272 20.78 25.64 -2.01
N GLU A 273 20.99 25.49 -0.69
CA GLU A 273 20.85 24.19 -0.02
C GLU A 273 19.42 23.64 -0.10
N GLU A 274 18.41 24.52 -0.02
CA GLU A 274 17.00 24.12 -0.14
C GLU A 274 16.67 23.72 -1.58
N VAL A 275 17.22 24.44 -2.58
CA VAL A 275 17.05 24.08 -3.99
C VAL A 275 17.69 22.73 -4.30
N ILE A 276 18.93 22.49 -3.86
CA ILE A 276 19.61 21.20 -4.01
C ILE A 276 18.81 20.08 -3.35
N ALA A 277 18.33 20.29 -2.12
CA ALA A 277 17.55 19.29 -1.38
C ALA A 277 16.22 18.97 -2.09
N LEU A 278 15.53 19.98 -2.62
CA LEU A 278 14.32 19.81 -3.42
C LEU A 278 14.60 19.06 -4.73
N MET A 279 15.69 19.38 -5.41
CA MET A 279 16.11 18.68 -6.63
C MET A 279 16.39 17.20 -6.35
N LEU A 280 17.14 16.89 -5.29
CA LEU A 280 17.38 15.52 -4.83
C LEU A 280 16.06 14.78 -4.50
N TYR A 281 15.14 15.46 -3.80
CA TYR A 281 13.82 14.90 -3.48
C TYR A 281 12.96 14.65 -4.71
N THR A 282 13.03 15.52 -5.73
CA THR A 282 12.31 15.26 -6.98
C THR A 282 12.96 14.19 -7.84
N GLY A 283 14.27 13.93 -7.65
CA GLY A 283 15.01 12.82 -8.22
C GLY A 283 14.88 11.50 -7.44
N PRO A 284 15.70 10.48 -7.76
CA PRO A 284 15.74 9.16 -7.10
C PRO A 284 15.77 9.15 -5.55
N MET A 285 16.39 10.14 -4.91
CA MET A 285 16.64 10.11 -3.46
C MET A 285 15.39 10.19 -2.59
N PHE A 286 14.22 10.58 -3.15
CA PHE A 286 12.93 10.53 -2.46
C PHE A 286 12.65 9.17 -1.79
N HIS A 287 13.18 8.09 -2.37
CA HIS A 287 13.02 6.74 -1.87
C HIS A 287 13.64 6.56 -0.48
N LYS A 288 14.90 6.98 -0.31
CA LYS A 288 15.61 6.89 0.98
C LYS A 288 15.03 7.86 2.01
N TYR A 289 14.76 9.12 1.64
CA TYR A 289 14.22 10.11 2.58
C TYR A 289 12.85 9.74 3.12
N ASN A 290 11.95 9.28 2.24
CA ASN A 290 10.63 8.85 2.69
C ASN A 290 10.69 7.53 3.47
N ALA A 291 11.69 6.67 3.21
CA ALA A 291 11.91 5.48 4.03
C ALA A 291 12.30 5.90 5.46
N VAL A 292 13.29 6.78 5.66
CA VAL A 292 13.65 7.34 6.98
C VAL A 292 12.41 7.89 7.69
N LEU A 293 11.64 8.73 6.99
CA LEU A 293 10.47 9.36 7.56
C LEU A 293 9.36 8.36 7.88
N ARG A 294 9.19 7.26 7.15
CA ARG A 294 8.18 6.24 7.47
C ARG A 294 8.67 5.17 8.44
N GLY A 295 9.96 4.92 8.52
CA GLY A 295 10.50 3.69 9.13
C GLY A 295 10.23 2.43 8.30
N PHE A 296 9.94 2.58 7.00
CA PHE A 296 9.48 1.49 6.13
C PHE A 296 9.82 1.76 4.65
N PRO A 297 10.10 0.73 3.82
CA PRO A 297 10.20 -0.69 4.16
C PRO A 297 11.47 -1.04 4.94
N GLU A 298 11.39 -2.09 5.77
CA GLU A 298 12.49 -2.54 6.64
C GLU A 298 13.78 -2.79 5.85
N SER A 299 13.68 -3.42 4.67
CA SER A 299 14.84 -3.65 3.79
C SER A 299 15.51 -2.36 3.33
N THR A 300 14.75 -1.29 3.08
CA THR A 300 15.33 0.01 2.76
C THR A 300 15.93 0.64 4.00
N ILE A 301 15.31 0.53 5.18
CA ILE A 301 15.86 1.06 6.44
C ILE A 301 17.19 0.41 6.80
N GLU A 302 17.28 -0.91 6.68
CA GLU A 302 18.51 -1.67 6.93
C GLU A 302 19.64 -1.21 6.00
N SER A 303 19.34 -0.98 4.72
CA SER A 303 20.32 -0.51 3.73
C SER A 303 20.75 0.95 3.93
N LEU A 304 20.12 1.71 4.83
CA LEU A 304 20.60 3.05 5.20
C LEU A 304 21.78 3.00 6.17
N HIS A 305 22.03 1.86 6.82
CA HIS A 305 23.10 1.71 7.82
C HIS A 305 23.06 2.81 8.92
N GLY A 306 21.84 3.19 9.33
CA GLY A 306 21.61 4.25 10.32
C GLY A 306 21.85 5.67 9.80
N ASN A 307 21.96 5.89 8.50
CA ASN A 307 21.94 7.22 7.91
C ASN A 307 20.52 7.78 7.89
N MET A 308 20.34 8.95 8.50
CA MET A 308 19.02 9.57 8.68
C MET A 308 18.75 10.70 7.70
N TYR A 309 19.75 11.14 6.92
CA TYR A 309 19.60 12.27 5.98
C TYR A 309 18.96 13.52 6.61
N THR A 310 19.25 13.75 7.90
CA THR A 310 18.54 14.71 8.73
C THR A 310 18.60 16.10 8.13
N THR A 311 19.79 16.59 7.84
CA THR A 311 20.04 17.94 7.30
C THR A 311 19.33 18.14 5.97
N THR A 312 19.43 17.17 5.06
CA THR A 312 18.73 17.24 3.77
C THR A 312 17.21 17.26 3.93
N ILE A 313 16.65 16.43 4.80
CA ILE A 313 15.19 16.42 5.05
C ILE A 313 14.72 17.77 5.61
N TYR A 314 15.47 18.38 6.54
CA TYR A 314 15.15 19.73 7.02
C TYR A 314 15.17 20.77 5.90
N CYS A 315 16.15 20.71 5.00
CA CYS A 315 16.21 21.60 3.83
C CYS A 315 15.02 21.40 2.88
N ILE A 316 14.56 20.16 2.66
CA ILE A 316 13.34 19.87 1.87
C ILE A 316 12.12 20.50 2.55
N VAL A 317 11.91 20.26 3.84
CA VAL A 317 10.78 20.80 4.62
C VAL A 317 10.78 22.33 4.56
N SER A 318 11.94 22.96 4.81
CA SER A 318 12.10 24.41 4.76
C SER A 318 11.76 24.97 3.36
N GLY A 319 12.26 24.32 2.31
CA GLY A 319 11.97 24.70 0.93
C GLY A 319 10.49 24.63 0.58
N ILE A 320 9.80 23.55 0.98
CA ILE A 320 8.35 23.38 0.75
C ILE A 320 7.54 24.46 1.49
N ILE A 321 7.89 24.77 2.75
CA ILE A 321 7.22 25.82 3.53
C ILE A 321 7.41 27.20 2.89
N LYS A 322 8.61 27.50 2.39
CA LYS A 322 8.88 28.77 1.70
C LYS A 322 8.10 28.88 0.39
N LEU A 323 8.08 27.80 -0.40
CA LEU A 323 7.31 27.74 -1.64
C LEU A 323 5.80 27.91 -1.40
N SER A 324 5.25 27.28 -0.35
CA SER A 324 3.82 27.37 -0.04
C SER A 324 3.36 28.79 0.28
N ASN A 325 4.24 29.64 0.83
CA ASN A 325 3.94 31.06 1.10
C ASN A 325 3.74 31.89 -0.18
N VAL A 326 4.32 31.48 -1.31
CA VAL A 326 4.23 32.21 -2.59
C VAL A 326 3.38 31.49 -3.64
N MET A 327 3.16 30.19 -3.47
CA MET A 327 2.33 29.35 -4.34
C MET A 327 0.94 29.14 -3.73
N LYS A 328 0.08 30.17 -3.78
CA LYS A 328 -1.30 30.02 -3.33
C LYS A 328 -2.04 28.99 -4.18
N LEU A 329 -2.53 27.93 -3.54
CA LEU A 329 -3.38 26.93 -4.19
C LEU A 329 -4.72 27.57 -4.58
N PRO A 330 -5.21 27.36 -5.82
CA PRO A 330 -6.56 27.78 -6.18
C PRO A 330 -7.60 27.12 -5.28
N GLU A 331 -8.64 27.85 -4.89
CA GLU A 331 -9.68 27.38 -3.94
C GLU A 331 -10.35 26.06 -4.37
N ASN A 332 -10.42 25.79 -5.68
CA ASN A 332 -11.05 24.60 -6.24
C ASN A 332 -10.03 23.55 -6.72
N ARG A 333 -8.78 23.59 -6.24
CA ARG A 333 -7.75 22.63 -6.64
C ARG A 333 -7.89 21.34 -5.83
N THR A 334 -8.40 20.30 -6.48
CA THR A 334 -8.30 18.91 -5.99
C THR A 334 -7.05 18.25 -6.56
N VAL A 335 -6.31 17.53 -5.73
CA VAL A 335 -5.19 16.65 -6.11
C VAL A 335 -5.55 15.21 -5.78
N TYR A 336 -5.01 14.24 -6.54
CA TYR A 336 -5.40 12.84 -6.47
C TYR A 336 -4.19 11.96 -6.25
N ARG A 337 -4.13 11.27 -5.12
CA ARG A 337 -3.06 10.31 -4.83
C ARG A 337 -3.55 8.88 -4.99
N GLY A 338 -2.86 8.11 -5.84
CA GLY A 338 -3.00 6.66 -5.88
C GLY A 338 -2.28 6.00 -4.71
N LEU A 339 -2.91 5.00 -4.10
CA LEU A 339 -2.29 4.05 -3.17
C LEU A 339 -2.49 2.65 -3.76
N GLY A 340 -1.43 1.84 -3.81
CA GLY A 340 -1.47 0.49 -4.36
C GLY A 340 -0.79 -0.50 -3.41
N GLY A 341 -1.32 -1.72 -3.33
CA GLY A 341 -0.76 -2.77 -2.47
C GLY A 341 -0.92 -2.54 -0.97
N LEU A 342 -1.75 -1.58 -0.56
CA LEU A 342 -1.95 -1.21 0.84
C LEU A 342 -3.44 -1.20 1.23
N GLU A 343 -3.73 -1.71 2.43
CA GLU A 343 -5.01 -1.52 3.12
C GLU A 343 -4.89 -0.30 4.05
N LEU A 344 -5.93 0.54 4.09
CA LEU A 344 -5.93 1.68 5.00
C LEU A 344 -6.20 1.20 6.44
N PRO A 345 -5.53 1.77 7.46
CA PRO A 345 -5.81 1.46 8.86
C PRO A 345 -7.25 1.72 9.25
N GLU A 346 -7.70 1.04 10.30
CA GLU A 346 -9.02 1.23 10.90
C GLU A 346 -9.32 2.69 11.26
N ALA A 347 -8.30 3.49 11.60
CA ALA A 347 -8.42 4.93 11.87
C ALA A 347 -8.96 5.76 10.68
N PHE A 348 -8.87 5.25 9.45
CA PHE A 348 -9.48 5.88 8.27
C PHE A 348 -10.96 5.50 8.08
N VAL A 349 -11.45 4.51 8.83
CA VAL A 349 -12.82 3.99 8.76
C VAL A 349 -13.62 4.39 9.99
N LYS A 350 -13.07 4.20 11.20
CA LYS A 350 -13.70 4.54 12.48
C LYS A 350 -13.23 5.89 12.98
N THR A 351 -14.19 6.69 13.46
CA THR A 351 -13.92 7.97 14.14
C THR A 351 -13.28 7.74 15.50
N ASP A 352 -12.30 8.57 15.84
CA ASP A 352 -11.76 8.64 17.21
C ASP A 352 -12.72 9.37 18.18
N GLU A 353 -12.29 9.53 19.43
CA GLU A 353 -13.05 10.22 20.48
C GLU A 353 -13.29 11.72 20.21
N HIS A 354 -12.57 12.29 19.24
CA HIS A 354 -12.71 13.68 18.78
C HIS A 354 -13.50 13.80 17.47
N GLY A 355 -14.04 12.68 16.94
CA GLY A 355 -14.80 12.65 15.69
C GLY A 355 -13.93 12.73 14.43
N VAL A 356 -12.62 12.53 14.55
CA VAL A 356 -11.66 12.60 13.44
C VAL A 356 -11.44 11.20 12.85
N ARG A 357 -11.28 11.15 11.53
CA ARG A 357 -10.84 9.96 10.78
C ARG A 357 -9.60 10.31 9.97
N GLY A 358 -8.64 9.40 9.93
CA GLY A 358 -7.42 9.55 9.15
C GLY A 358 -6.17 9.22 9.95
N GLY A 359 -5.05 9.80 9.55
CA GLY A 359 -3.77 9.63 10.20
C GLY A 359 -2.74 10.61 9.67
N VAL A 360 -1.62 10.72 10.40
CA VAL A 360 -0.51 11.59 10.06
C VAL A 360 0.41 10.87 9.08
N GLU A 361 0.57 11.38 7.86
CA GLU A 361 1.62 10.91 6.95
C GLU A 361 2.96 11.43 7.48
N PHE A 362 3.86 10.51 7.82
CA PHE A 362 5.18 10.86 8.35
C PHE A 362 6.12 11.43 7.28
N ALA A 363 5.93 11.01 6.03
CA ALA A 363 6.78 11.37 4.91
C ALA A 363 6.21 12.53 4.09
N MET A 364 6.93 12.92 3.05
CA MET A 364 6.44 13.91 2.11
C MET A 364 5.33 13.31 1.24
N MET A 365 4.17 13.97 1.22
CA MET A 365 3.00 13.50 0.48
C MET A 365 3.04 13.99 -0.97
N SER A 366 3.53 13.16 -1.89
CA SER A 366 3.37 13.37 -3.33
C SER A 366 1.94 13.04 -3.78
N THR A 367 1.32 13.93 -4.54
CA THR A 367 -0.08 13.89 -5.00
C THR A 367 -0.21 14.15 -6.49
#